data_AF-A0A2P6QLT0-F1
#
_entry.id   AF-A0A2P6QLT0-F1
#
_cell.length_a   1.000
_cell.length_b   1.000
_cell.length_c   1.000
_cell.angle_alpha   90.00
_cell.angle_beta   90.00
_cell.angle_gamma   90.00
#
_symmetry.space_group_name_H-M   'P 1'
#
loop_
_entity.id
_entity.type
_entity.pdbx_description
1 polymer ?
#
loop_
_entity_poly.entity_id
_entity_poly.type
_entity_poly.pdbx_seq_one_letter_code
_entity_poly.pdbx_strand_id
1 'polypeptide(L)'
;MKNEYVQIDYAPVTANDKVFYGPFLICDGFPSLTGTAFVEHGIDCAFASHNGNEAFIFSGNLCALIDYAPHTKNDKDNQRPDDHPCHVPLLQRDRV
;
A
#
# COMPACT_ATOMS: atom_id res chain seq x y z
N MET A 1 15.42 5.24 6.16
CA MET A 1 14.58 5.10 4.95
C MET A 1 13.29 4.41 5.40
N LYS A 2 12.13 4.69 4.80
CA LYS A 2 10.82 4.12 5.22
C LYS A 2 10.38 3.03 4.24
N ASN A 3 11.26 2.08 3.94
CA ASN A 3 11.08 1.08 2.88
C ASN A 3 10.85 -0.33 3.44
N GLU A 4 10.44 -0.45 4.69
CA GLU A 4 10.15 -1.71 5.37
C GLU A 4 8.68 -1.78 5.76
N TYR A 5 8.15 -2.99 5.84
CA TYR A 5 6.79 -3.26 6.28
C TYR A 5 6.75 -4.46 7.24
N VAL A 6 5.69 -4.49 8.05
CA VAL A 6 5.33 -5.62 8.92
C VAL A 6 3.87 -5.96 8.71
N GLN A 7 3.54 -7.25 8.71
CA GLN A 7 2.18 -7.71 8.81
C GLN A 7 1.92 -8.08 10.27
N ILE A 8 0.87 -7.50 10.86
CA ILE A 8 0.51 -7.72 12.25
C ILE A 8 -0.84 -8.42 12.27
N ASP A 9 -0.92 -9.52 13.01
CA ASP A 9 -2.19 -10.08 13.48
C ASP A 9 -2.65 -9.21 14.65
N TYR A 10 -3.49 -8.22 14.33
CA TYR A 10 -3.98 -7.23 15.26
C TYR A 10 -5.16 -7.79 16.05
N ALA A 11 -5.03 -7.80 17.37
CA ALA A 11 -6.01 -8.35 18.30
C ALA A 11 -6.73 -7.21 19.05
N PRO A 12 -7.76 -6.57 18.47
CA PRO A 12 -8.35 -5.34 19.02
C PRO A 12 -8.94 -5.47 20.43
N VAL A 13 -9.27 -6.70 20.85
CA VAL A 13 -9.90 -7.01 22.14
C VAL A 13 -8.87 -7.42 23.21
N THR A 14 -7.67 -7.85 22.81
CA THR A 14 -6.68 -8.44 23.73
C THR A 14 -5.30 -7.85 23.48
N ALA A 15 -4.41 -7.83 24.47
CA ALA A 15 -3.03 -7.39 24.25
C ALA A 15 -2.14 -8.41 23.49
N ASN A 16 -2.74 -9.34 22.72
CA ASN A 16 -2.05 -10.40 21.99
C ASN A 16 -1.76 -10.03 20.54
N ASP A 17 -1.48 -8.75 20.26
CA ASP A 17 -0.99 -8.32 18.96
C ASP A 17 0.31 -9.04 18.63
N LYS A 18 0.40 -9.63 17.44
CA LYS A 18 1.58 -10.40 17.02
C LYS A 18 2.05 -9.97 15.66
N VAL A 19 3.36 -9.79 15.53
CA VAL A 19 3.98 -9.70 14.20
C VAL A 19 3.83 -11.07 13.55
N PHE A 20 3.06 -11.10 12.46
CA PHE A 20 2.82 -12.29 11.66
C PHE A 20 3.93 -12.48 10.62
N TYR A 21 4.37 -11.39 9.97
CA TYR A 21 5.51 -11.36 9.06
C TYR A 21 6.30 -10.05 9.17
N GLY A 22 7.61 -10.12 9.00
CA GLY A 22 8.52 -8.96 8.93
C GLY A 22 9.39 -8.76 10.18
N PRO A 23 10.15 -7.65 10.23
CA PRO A 23 10.23 -6.61 9.20
C PRO A 23 10.89 -7.11 7.91
N PHE A 24 10.28 -6.75 6.76
CA PHE A 24 10.80 -7.04 5.43
C PHE A 24 10.85 -5.76 4.60
N LEU A 25 11.70 -5.75 3.57
CA LEU A 25 11.71 -4.65 2.61
C LEU A 25 10.45 -4.70 1.74
N ILE A 26 9.90 -3.53 1.39
CA ILE A 26 8.73 -3.42 0.52
C ILE A 26 9.01 -4.08 -0.85
N CYS A 27 10.23 -3.99 -1.38
CA CYS A 27 10.59 -4.65 -2.63
C CYS A 27 10.53 -6.19 -2.57
N ASP A 28 10.78 -6.78 -1.39
CA ASP A 28 10.76 -8.23 -1.22
C ASP A 28 9.34 -8.77 -1.07
N GLY A 29 8.46 -7.97 -0.48
CA GLY A 29 7.04 -8.28 -0.30
C GLY A 29 6.17 -7.97 -1.51
N PHE A 30 6.52 -6.90 -2.24
CA PHE A 30 5.78 -6.38 -3.38
C PHE A 30 6.72 -6.17 -4.57
N PRO A 31 7.12 -7.24 -5.28
CA PRO A 31 7.99 -7.13 -6.45
C PRO A 31 7.41 -6.19 -7.51
N SER A 32 6.07 -6.06 -7.61
CA SER A 32 5.41 -5.15 -8.55
C SER A 32 5.75 -3.68 -8.33
N LEU A 33 6.13 -3.29 -7.11
CA LEU A 33 6.52 -1.93 -6.75
C LEU A 33 8.02 -1.66 -6.92
N THR A 34 8.80 -2.66 -7.33
CA THR A 34 10.26 -2.53 -7.50
C THR A 34 10.58 -1.50 -8.57
N GLY A 35 11.45 -0.53 -8.23
CA GLY A 35 11.81 0.57 -9.14
C GLY A 35 10.81 1.73 -9.18
N THR A 36 9.84 1.75 -8.25
CA THR A 36 8.92 2.88 -8.06
C THR A 36 9.33 3.71 -6.84
N ALA A 37 8.82 4.95 -6.80
CA ALA A 37 8.97 5.84 -5.65
C ALA A 37 8.48 5.22 -4.33
N PHE A 38 7.53 4.28 -4.36
CA PHE A 38 7.02 3.60 -3.16
C PHE A 38 8.07 2.73 -2.47
N VAL A 39 9.01 2.14 -3.22
CA VAL A 39 10.13 1.36 -2.67
C VAL A 39 11.30 2.27 -2.27
N GLU A 40 11.57 3.31 -3.06
CA GLU A 40 12.71 4.21 -2.83
C GLU A 40 12.47 5.20 -1.68
N HIS A 41 11.27 5.79 -1.61
CA HIS A 41 10.89 6.80 -0.63
C HIS A 41 9.98 6.25 0.47
N GLY A 42 9.35 5.10 0.25
CA GLY A 42 8.41 4.49 1.18
C GLY A 42 6.97 4.91 0.94
N ILE A 43 6.06 4.22 1.60
CA ILE A 43 4.62 4.54 1.62
C ILE A 43 4.35 5.44 2.83
N ASP A 44 3.73 6.59 2.61
CA ASP A 44 3.40 7.55 3.68
C ASP A 44 1.94 7.46 4.14
N CYS A 45 1.05 6.98 3.28
CA CYS A 45 -0.36 6.75 3.57
C CYS A 45 -0.88 5.54 2.78
N ALA A 46 -1.83 4.80 3.36
CA ALA A 46 -2.53 3.72 2.68
C ALA A 46 -3.93 3.50 3.27
N PHE A 47 -4.86 3.02 2.45
CA PHE A 47 -6.16 2.52 2.91
C PHE A 47 -6.66 1.37 2.04
N ALA A 48 -7.33 0.40 2.66
CA ALA A 48 -7.93 -0.71 1.95
C ALA A 48 -9.17 -0.26 1.16
N SER A 49 -9.33 -0.82 -0.04
CA SER A 49 -10.57 -0.73 -0.81
C SER A 49 -11.66 -1.59 -0.16
N HIS A 50 -12.92 -1.29 -0.44
CA HIS A 50 -14.04 -2.16 -0.08
C HIS A 50 -14.06 -3.45 -0.91
N ASN A 51 -13.35 -3.46 -2.05
CA ASN A 51 -13.33 -4.58 -2.98
C ASN A 51 -12.11 -5.47 -2.76
N GLY A 52 -12.34 -6.69 -2.27
CA GLY A 52 -11.36 -7.77 -2.27
C GLY A 52 -10.04 -7.43 -1.57
N ASN A 53 -8.94 -7.69 -2.27
CA ASN A 53 -7.57 -7.59 -1.78
C ASN A 53 -6.87 -6.32 -2.28
N GLU A 54 -7.63 -5.27 -2.54
CA GLU A 54 -7.11 -4.02 -3.11
C GLU A 54 -6.83 -2.98 -2.03
N ALA A 55 -5.74 -2.23 -2.19
CA ALA A 55 -5.39 -1.10 -1.33
C ALA A 55 -4.85 0.06 -2.15
N PHE A 56 -5.23 1.27 -1.75
CA PHE A 56 -4.62 2.49 -2.25
C PHE A 56 -3.40 2.81 -1.40
N ILE A 57 -2.26 3.05 -2.05
CA ILE A 57 -1.01 3.46 -1.41
C ILE A 57 -0.56 4.81 -1.96
N PHE A 58 0.12 5.58 -1.12
CA PHE A 58 0.58 6.92 -1.44
C PHE A 58 2.05 7.10 -1.04
N SER A 59 2.74 7.93 -1.81
CA SER A 59 4.10 8.39 -1.50
C SER A 59 4.26 9.81 -2.02
N GLY A 60 4.26 10.79 -1.11
CA GLY A 60 4.31 12.21 -1.46
C GLY A 60 3.08 12.62 -2.27
N ASN A 61 3.28 12.92 -3.56
CA ASN A 61 2.22 13.29 -4.49
C ASN A 61 1.80 12.14 -5.44
N LEU A 62 2.31 10.93 -5.22
CA LEU A 62 2.00 9.75 -6.03
C LEU A 62 0.98 8.87 -5.32
N CYS A 63 0.11 8.24 -6.12
CA CYS A 63 -0.91 7.31 -5.70
C CYS A 63 -0.78 6.02 -6.53
N ALA A 64 -1.09 4.86 -5.97
CA ALA A 64 -1.27 3.62 -6.75
C ALA A 64 -2.35 2.74 -6.10
N LEU A 65 -3.06 1.97 -6.91
CA LEU A 65 -4.00 0.94 -6.46
C LEU A 65 -3.34 -0.42 -6.67
N ILE A 66 -3.05 -1.12 -5.58
CA ILE A 66 -2.40 -2.43 -5.60
C ILE A 66 -3.40 -3.52 -5.23
N ASP A 67 -3.30 -4.69 -5.86
CA ASP A 67 -3.86 -5.93 -5.31
C ASP A 67 -2.76 -6.59 -4.47
N TYR A 68 -2.90 -6.53 -3.14
CA TYR A 68 -1.89 -7.03 -2.21
C TYR A 68 -1.99 -8.54 -1.94
N ALA A 69 -2.93 -9.25 -2.59
CA ALA A 69 -3.05 -10.70 -2.61
C ALA A 69 -2.64 -11.40 -1.29
N PRO A 70 -3.37 -11.17 -0.18
CA PRO A 70 -3.00 -11.60 1.16
C PRO A 70 -2.70 -13.10 1.16
N HIS A 71 -1.61 -13.46 1.84
CA HIS A 71 -1.10 -14.83 1.98
C HIS A 71 -0.38 -15.42 0.75
N THR A 72 -0.18 -14.64 -0.33
CA THR A 72 0.60 -15.07 -1.49
C THR A 72 1.60 -14.00 -1.93
N LYS A 73 2.73 -14.38 -2.53
CA LYS A 73 3.73 -13.44 -3.10
C LYS A 73 3.38 -13.01 -4.54
N ASN A 74 2.09 -12.94 -4.87
CA ASN A 74 1.60 -12.69 -6.22
C ASN A 74 0.76 -11.42 -6.25
N ASP A 75 1.30 -10.35 -5.68
CA ASP A 75 0.76 -9.00 -5.81
C ASP A 75 0.77 -8.58 -7.28
N LYS A 76 -0.32 -7.94 -7.70
CA LYS A 76 -0.43 -7.36 -9.04
C LYS A 76 -0.63 -5.87 -8.89
N ASP A 77 0.24 -5.12 -9.55
CA ASP A 77 0.00 -3.71 -9.81
C ASP A 77 -1.08 -3.62 -10.89
N ASN A 78 -2.31 -3.30 -10.48
CA ASN A 78 -3.44 -3.07 -11.39
C ASN A 78 -3.39 -1.63 -11.92
N GLN A 79 -2.20 -1.17 -12.36
CA GLN A 79 -2.04 0.04 -13.16
C GLN A 79 -2.93 -0.06 -14.40
N ARG A 80 -4.15 0.48 -14.30
CA ARG A 80 -4.95 0.80 -15.47
C ARG A 80 -4.12 1.81 -16.28
N PRO A 81 -3.98 1.63 -17.60
CA PRO A 81 -3.18 2.50 -18.47
C PRO A 81 -3.95 3.81 -18.69
N ASP A 82 -4.17 4.55 -17.60
CA ASP A 82 -4.85 5.80 -17.60
C ASP A 82 -3.83 6.83 -17.13
N ASP A 83 -3.31 7.59 -18.07
CA ASP A 83 -2.75 8.93 -17.88
C ASP A 83 -3.86 9.91 -17.40
N HIS A 84 -4.73 9.43 -16.50
CA HIS A 84 -5.77 10.19 -15.85
C HIS A 84 -5.30 10.46 -14.42
N PRO A 85 -5.25 11.72 -13.99
CA PRO A 85 -4.98 12.02 -12.59
C PRO A 85 -5.99 11.21 -11.78
N CYS A 86 -5.50 10.44 -10.79
CA CYS A 86 -6.32 9.77 -9.80
C CYS A 86 -7.09 10.84 -9.01
N HIS A 87 -8.17 11.30 -9.62
CA HIS A 87 -9.21 12.11 -9.03
C HIS A 87 -10.00 11.15 -8.15
N VAL A 88 -9.45 10.83 -6.98
CA VAL A 88 -10.28 10.55 -5.81
C VAL A 88 -11.02 11.86 -5.51
N PRO A 89 -12.35 11.97 -5.69
CA PRO A 89 -13.07 13.19 -5.35
C PRO A 89 -13.12 13.47 -3.84
N LEU A 90 -12.42 12.67 -3.02
CA LEU A 90 -12.44 12.74 -1.56
C LEU A 90 -11.18 13.35 -0.94
N LEU A 91 -10.24 13.87 -1.75
CA LEU A 91 -9.14 14.73 -1.27
C LEU A 91 -8.92 15.97 -2.15
N GLN A 92 -9.97 16.51 -2.79
CA GLN A 92 -9.97 17.94 -3.07
C GLN A 92 -10.22 18.67 -1.75
N ARG A 93 -9.15 18.89 -0.99
CA ARG A 93 -9.16 20.00 -0.02
C ARG A 93 -9.23 21.26 -0.85
N ASP A 94 -10.40 21.89 -0.85
CA ASP A 94 -10.60 23.26 -1.29
C ASP A 94 -9.45 24.13 -0.78
N ARG A 95 -8.60 24.59 -1.69
CA ARG A 95 -7.82 25.80 -1.44
C ARG A 95 -8.81 26.96 -1.45
N VAL A 96 -9.10 27.51 -0.28
CA VAL A 96 -9.39 28.95 -0.16
C VAL A 96 -8.06 29.64 0.10
#